data_AF-A0A5B6U8Y1-F1
#
_entry.id   AF-A0A5B6U8Y1-F1
#
_cell.length_a   1.000
_cell.length_b   1.000
_cell.length_c   1.000
_cell.angle_alpha   90.00
_cell.angle_beta   90.00
_cell.angle_gamma   90.00
#
_symmetry.space_group_name_H-M   'P 1'
#
loop_
_entity.id
_entity.type
_entity.pdbx_description
1 polymer ?
#
loop_
_entity_poly.entity_id
_entity_poly.type
_entity_poly.pdbx_seq_one_letter_code
_entity_poly.pdbx_strand_id
1 'polypeptide(L)'
;MEKIGVRRTFPVLAKWYLKAAEGGYVRAMYNASLCYSSGVGLSQSRRQARKWMRRAADRGHSKAQFEHGLALFSEGEMMKAVVYLELATRSGETAATHVKNVILQQLSATSRERALLLAENWRALPSSR
;
A
#
# COMPACT_ATOMS: atom_id res chain seq x y z
N MET A 1 -37.73 -16.98 1.82
CA MET A 1 -36.69 -16.03 1.36
C MET A 1 -35.37 -16.40 2.02
N GLU A 2 -34.60 -17.27 1.37
CA GLU A 2 -33.26 -17.68 1.82
C GLU A 2 -32.31 -16.47 1.82
N LYS A 3 -31.58 -16.26 2.93
CA LYS A 3 -30.41 -15.38 2.96
C LYS A 3 -29.27 -16.07 2.20
N ILE A 4 -29.33 -16.01 0.87
CA ILE A 4 -28.33 -16.62 -0.01
C ILE A 4 -26.96 -15.95 0.21
N GLY A 5 -25.99 -16.74 0.67
CA GLY A 5 -24.62 -16.72 0.16
C GLY A 5 -23.59 -15.71 0.69
N VAL A 6 -23.96 -14.52 1.17
CA VAL A 6 -22.96 -13.45 1.38
C VAL A 6 -21.94 -13.74 2.49
N ARG A 7 -22.34 -14.40 3.60
CA ARG A 7 -21.40 -14.71 4.69
C ARG A 7 -20.41 -15.85 4.38
N ARG A 8 -20.78 -16.81 3.51
CA ARG A 8 -19.95 -18.00 3.22
C ARG A 8 -18.87 -17.75 2.17
N THR A 9 -18.98 -16.67 1.38
CA THR A 9 -18.03 -16.37 0.29
C THR A 9 -16.80 -15.58 0.73
N PHE A 10 -16.92 -14.72 1.75
CA PHE A 10 -15.80 -13.89 2.21
C PHE A 10 -14.55 -14.69 2.66
N PRO A 11 -14.68 -15.76 3.46
CA PRO A 11 -13.51 -16.57 3.84
C PRO A 11 -12.85 -17.26 2.66
N VAL A 12 -13.64 -17.67 1.66
CA VAL A 12 -13.12 -18.31 0.44
C VAL A 12 -12.37 -17.29 -0.42
N LEU A 13 -12.96 -16.10 -0.64
CA LEU A 13 -12.36 -15.03 -1.43
C LEU A 13 -11.05 -14.52 -0.80
N ALA A 14 -11.02 -14.32 0.52
CA ALA A 14 -9.83 -13.84 1.20
C ALA A 14 -8.66 -14.84 1.14
N LYS A 15 -8.95 -16.15 1.21
CA LYS A 15 -7.95 -17.21 0.99
C LYS A 15 -7.39 -17.19 -0.44
N TRP A 16 -8.22 -16.92 -1.45
CA TRP A 16 -7.75 -16.78 -2.83
C TRP A 16 -6.87 -15.55 -3.03
N TYR A 17 -7.21 -14.41 -2.41
CA TYR A 17 -6.31 -13.26 -2.40
C TYR A 17 -4.97 -13.58 -1.75
N LEU A 18 -4.93 -14.32 -0.63
CA LEU A 18 -3.66 -14.74 -0.05
C LEU A 18 -2.84 -15.62 -1.00
N LYS A 19 -3.46 -16.65 -1.57
CA LYS A 19 -2.77 -17.56 -2.49
C LYS A 19 -2.20 -16.81 -3.71
N ALA A 20 -2.97 -15.90 -4.30
CA ALA A 20 -2.50 -15.07 -5.40
C ALA A 20 -1.42 -14.06 -4.98
N ALA A 21 -1.54 -13.48 -3.78
CA ALA A 21 -0.54 -12.58 -3.22
C ALA A 21 0.79 -13.29 -2.95
N GLU A 22 0.74 -14.52 -2.46
CA GLU A 22 1.90 -15.41 -2.29
C GLU A 22 2.53 -15.76 -3.65
N GLY A 23 1.71 -15.96 -4.68
CA GLY A 23 2.15 -16.11 -6.08
C GLY A 23 2.63 -14.82 -6.76
N GLY A 24 2.77 -13.71 -6.03
CA GLY A 24 3.36 -12.47 -6.55
C GLY A 24 2.37 -11.50 -7.20
N TYR A 25 1.06 -11.79 -7.18
CA TYR A 25 0.05 -10.93 -7.80
C TYR A 25 -0.22 -9.67 -6.95
N VAL A 26 0.24 -8.53 -7.47
CA VAL A 26 0.30 -7.25 -6.76
C VAL A 26 -1.07 -6.78 -6.27
N ARG A 27 -2.11 -6.87 -7.10
CA ARG A 27 -3.47 -6.47 -6.71
C ARG A 27 -4.05 -7.38 -5.61
N ALA A 28 -3.67 -8.66 -5.59
CA ALA A 28 -4.07 -9.56 -4.51
C ALA A 28 -3.34 -9.26 -3.20
N MET A 29 -2.09 -8.78 -3.24
CA MET A 29 -1.40 -8.28 -2.03
C MET A 29 -2.17 -7.12 -1.40
N TYR A 30 -2.61 -6.15 -2.21
CA TYR A 30 -3.46 -5.06 -1.73
C TYR A 30 -4.77 -5.59 -1.14
N ASN A 31 -5.50 -6.47 -1.83
CA ASN A 31 -6.75 -7.03 -1.31
C ASN A 31 -6.56 -7.86 -0.04
N ALA A 32 -5.49 -8.65 0.06
CA ALA A 32 -5.14 -9.40 1.26
C ALA A 32 -4.87 -8.47 2.45
N SER A 33 -4.23 -7.32 2.21
CA SER A 33 -4.02 -6.31 3.25
C SER A 33 -5.35 -5.77 3.81
N LEU A 34 -6.35 -5.53 2.94
CA LEU A 34 -7.68 -5.07 3.33
C LEU A 34 -8.45 -6.14 4.10
N CYS A 35 -8.37 -7.41 3.70
CA CYS A 35 -8.97 -8.52 4.43
C CYS A 35 -8.40 -8.63 5.86
N TYR A 36 -7.08 -8.54 6.03
CA TYR A 36 -6.47 -8.52 7.36
C TYR A 36 -6.80 -7.27 8.18
N SER A 37 -6.96 -6.11 7.54
CA SER A 37 -7.33 -4.86 8.21
C SER A 37 -8.75 -4.93 8.78
N SER A 38 -9.69 -5.45 7.99
CA SER A 38 -11.12 -5.51 8.31
C SER A 38 -11.55 -6.76 9.07
N GLY A 39 -10.74 -7.83 9.08
CA GLY A 39 -11.15 -9.13 9.61
C GLY A 39 -12.15 -9.89 8.71
N VAL A 40 -12.34 -9.44 7.46
CA VAL A 40 -13.27 -10.07 6.52
C VAL A 40 -12.61 -11.27 5.86
N GLY A 41 -13.09 -12.47 6.22
CA GLY A 41 -12.61 -13.73 5.66
C GLY A 41 -11.26 -14.21 6.18
N LEU A 42 -10.52 -13.37 6.90
CA LEU A 42 -9.29 -13.68 7.63
C LEU A 42 -9.39 -13.09 9.04
N SER A 43 -8.73 -13.71 10.02
CA SER A 43 -8.60 -13.11 11.35
C SER A 43 -7.91 -11.75 11.25
N GLN A 44 -8.53 -10.72 11.84
CA GLN A 44 -8.00 -9.36 11.80
C GLN A 44 -6.56 -9.31 12.34
N SER A 45 -5.66 -8.65 11.60
CA SER A 45 -4.27 -8.50 12.01
C SER A 45 -3.65 -7.27 11.39
N ARG A 46 -3.45 -6.22 12.20
CA ARG A 46 -2.76 -4.99 11.77
C ARG A 46 -1.35 -5.27 11.24
N ARG A 47 -0.64 -6.23 11.84
CA ARG A 47 0.71 -6.64 11.42
C ARG A 47 0.70 -7.23 10.00
N GLN A 48 -0.23 -8.16 9.71
CA GLN A 48 -0.33 -8.76 8.39
C GLN A 48 -0.85 -7.76 7.35
N ALA A 49 -1.81 -6.90 7.73
CA ALA A 49 -2.29 -5.83 6.86
C ALA A 49 -1.15 -4.93 6.41
N ARG A 50 -0.34 -4.39 7.35
CA ARG A 50 0.82 -3.56 7.01
C ARG A 50 1.85 -4.30 6.14
N LYS A 51 2.12 -5.57 6.43
CA LYS A 51 3.06 -6.39 5.65
C LYS A 51 2.64 -6.49 4.18
N TRP A 52 1.38 -6.85 3.93
CA TRP A 52 0.87 -7.02 2.56
C TRP A 52 0.68 -5.68 1.84
N MET A 53 0.26 -4.63 2.56
CA MET A 53 0.17 -3.27 2.03
C MET A 53 1.52 -2.77 1.53
N ARG A 54 2.56 -2.85 2.38
CA ARG A 54 3.93 -2.49 2.02
C ARG A 54 4.41 -3.29 0.82
N ARG A 55 4.19 -4.60 0.78
CA ARG A 55 4.55 -5.44 -0.38
C ARG A 55 3.87 -5.00 -1.67
N ALA A 56 2.59 -4.63 -1.63
CA ALA A 56 1.89 -4.11 -2.80
C ALA A 56 2.48 -2.75 -3.24
N ALA A 57 2.78 -1.86 -2.29
CA ALA A 57 3.40 -0.57 -2.53
C ALA A 57 4.80 -0.70 -3.14
N ASP A 58 5.64 -1.59 -2.58
CA ASP A 58 6.98 -1.91 -3.04
C ASP A 58 7.00 -2.38 -4.51
N ARG A 59 5.87 -2.92 -4.98
CA ARG A 59 5.68 -3.50 -6.31
C ARG A 59 4.84 -2.64 -7.25
N GLY A 60 4.63 -1.37 -6.92
CA GLY A 60 4.00 -0.42 -7.85
C GLY A 60 2.48 -0.34 -7.80
N HIS A 61 1.81 -0.90 -6.79
CA HIS A 61 0.36 -0.70 -6.67
C HIS A 61 0.07 0.74 -6.21
N SER A 62 -0.42 1.59 -7.11
CA SER A 62 -0.63 3.04 -6.88
C SER A 62 -1.37 3.34 -5.57
N LYS A 63 -2.52 2.71 -5.35
CA LYS A 63 -3.32 2.91 -4.15
C LYS A 63 -2.63 2.41 -2.87
N ALA A 64 -1.82 1.36 -2.99
CA ALA A 64 -1.07 0.85 -1.85
C ALA A 64 0.11 1.77 -1.51
N GLN A 65 0.75 2.37 -2.53
CA GLN A 65 1.77 3.41 -2.33
C GLN A 65 1.17 4.62 -1.63
N PHE A 66 -0.02 5.08 -2.04
CA PHE A 66 -0.72 6.16 -1.36
C PHE A 66 -1.02 5.83 0.11
N GLU A 67 -1.70 4.70 0.37
CA GLU A 67 -2.07 4.29 1.73
C GLU A 67 -0.83 4.02 2.62
N HIS A 68 0.22 3.42 2.06
CA HIS A 68 1.47 3.20 2.78
C HIS A 68 2.20 4.51 3.07
N GLY A 69 2.20 5.46 2.13
CA GLY A 69 2.75 6.80 2.32
C GLY A 69 2.04 7.58 3.44
N LEU A 70 0.71 7.49 3.51
CA LEU A 70 -0.07 8.06 4.62
C LEU A 70 0.31 7.44 5.97
N ALA A 71 0.46 6.12 6.03
CA ALA A 71 0.86 5.42 7.25
C ALA A 71 2.25 5.90 7.72
N LEU A 72 3.23 5.95 6.81
CA LEU A 72 4.58 6.46 7.09
C LEU A 72 4.56 7.91 7.60
N PHE A 73 3.72 8.76 7.01
CA PHE A 73 3.58 10.14 7.47
C PHE A 73 3.04 10.19 8.91
N SER A 74 2.02 9.39 9.23
CA SER A 74 1.48 9.31 10.60
C SER A 74 2.49 8.75 11.62
N GLU A 75 3.45 7.95 11.16
CA GLU A 75 4.55 7.40 11.96
C GLU A 75 5.75 8.37 12.07
N GLY A 76 5.69 9.54 11.44
CA GLY A 76 6.77 10.54 11.43
C GLY A 76 7.88 10.28 10.40
N GLU A 77 7.73 9.26 9.57
CA GLU A 77 8.70 8.87 8.52
C GLU A 77 8.53 9.73 7.25
N MET A 78 8.59 11.06 7.41
CA MET A 78 8.25 12.04 6.36
C MET A 78 8.97 11.83 5.03
N MET A 79 10.28 11.53 5.05
CA MET A 79 11.03 11.29 3.82
C MET A 79 10.54 10.05 3.07
N LYS A 80 10.29 8.95 3.77
CA LYS A 80 9.74 7.72 3.14
C LYS A 80 8.33 7.97 2.64
N ALA A 81 7.51 8.72 3.39
CA ALA A 81 6.18 9.10 2.96
C ALA A 81 6.22 9.86 1.62
N VAL A 82 7.10 10.85 1.46
CA VAL A 82 7.29 11.58 0.20
C VAL A 82 7.63 10.63 -0.95
N VAL A 83 8.51 9.64 -0.73
CA VAL A 83 8.88 8.66 -1.76
C VAL A 83 7.65 7.92 -2.29
N TYR A 84 6.85 7.32 -1.40
CA TYR A 84 5.68 6.56 -1.83
C TYR A 84 4.56 7.43 -2.41
N LEU A 85 4.35 8.64 -1.87
CA LEU A 85 3.35 9.57 -2.39
C LEU A 85 3.74 10.11 -3.78
N GLU A 86 5.03 10.31 -4.04
CA GLU A 86 5.54 10.66 -5.37
C GLU A 86 5.29 9.52 -6.38
N LEU A 87 5.59 8.27 -6.00
CA LEU A 87 5.31 7.10 -6.86
C LEU A 87 3.82 6.94 -7.16
N ALA A 88 2.97 7.15 -6.14
CA ALA A 88 1.52 7.12 -6.29
C ALA A 88 1.04 8.24 -7.23
N THR A 89 1.58 9.45 -7.10
CA THR A 89 1.28 10.60 -7.96
C THR A 89 1.59 10.28 -9.42
N ARG A 90 2.79 9.74 -9.71
CA ARG A 90 3.21 9.35 -11.07
C ARG A 90 2.32 8.26 -11.68
N SER A 91 1.66 7.47 -10.82
CA SER A 91 0.74 6.40 -11.21
C SER A 91 -0.73 6.84 -11.28
N GLY A 92 -1.02 8.15 -11.11
CA GLY A 92 -2.36 8.73 -11.27
C GLY A 92 -3.13 9.03 -9.98
N GLU A 93 -2.56 8.78 -8.79
CA GLU A 93 -3.21 9.10 -7.51
C GLU A 93 -3.05 10.60 -7.19
N THR A 94 -3.89 11.45 -7.79
CA THR A 94 -3.78 12.92 -7.68
C THR A 94 -3.93 13.45 -6.24
N ALA A 95 -4.63 12.71 -5.37
CA ALA A 95 -4.72 13.02 -3.95
C ALA A 95 -3.35 12.97 -3.25
N ALA A 96 -2.44 12.10 -3.73
CA ALA A 96 -1.09 11.96 -3.18
C ALA A 96 -0.26 13.25 -3.34
N THR A 97 -0.49 14.01 -4.42
CA THR A 97 0.19 15.29 -4.67
C THR A 97 -0.02 16.28 -3.54
N HIS A 98 -1.27 16.43 -3.08
CA HIS A 98 -1.62 17.39 -2.03
C HIS A 98 -0.91 17.05 -0.72
N VAL A 99 -0.99 15.78 -0.31
CA VAL A 99 -0.34 15.30 0.92
C VAL A 99 1.18 15.44 0.81
N LYS A 100 1.78 15.03 -0.31
CA LYS A 100 3.21 15.17 -0.57
C LYS A 100 3.68 16.62 -0.43
N ASN A 101 2.93 17.57 -1.00
CA ASN A 101 3.28 18.99 -0.94
C ASN A 101 3.26 19.53 0.49
N VAL A 102 2.28 19.12 1.31
CA VAL A 102 2.24 19.47 2.74
C VAL A 102 3.47 18.94 3.47
N ILE A 103 3.88 17.69 3.22
CA ILE A 103 5.07 17.11 3.85
C ILE A 103 6.35 17.82 3.38
N LEU A 104 6.45 18.15 2.09
CA LEU A 104 7.61 18.87 1.55
C LEU A 104 7.81 20.23 2.22
N GLN A 105 6.74 20.95 2.57
CA GLN A 105 6.85 22.23 3.29
C GLN A 105 7.46 22.08 4.69
N GLN A 106 7.29 20.92 5.33
CA GLN A 106 7.81 20.63 6.68
C GLN A 106 9.28 20.16 6.65
N LEU A 107 9.76 19.67 5.51
CA LEU A 107 11.13 19.18 5.35
C LEU A 107 12.11 20.32 5.02
N SER A 108 13.38 20.17 5.42
CA SER A 108 14.48 21.01 4.92
C SER A 108 14.72 20.77 3.44
N ALA A 109 15.33 21.74 2.74
CA ALA A 109 15.61 21.63 1.30
C ALA A 109 16.38 20.35 0.95
N THR A 110 17.43 20.02 1.71
CA THR A 110 18.23 18.80 1.53
C THR A 110 17.41 17.53 1.70
N SER A 111 16.52 17.48 2.69
CA SER A 111 15.67 16.31 2.93
C SER A 111 14.62 16.12 1.81
N ARG A 112 14.10 17.22 1.26
CA ARG A 112 13.18 17.18 0.09
C ARG A 112 13.89 16.60 -1.13
N GLU A 113 15.04 17.15 -1.48
CA GLU A 113 15.83 16.73 -2.64
C GLU A 113 16.19 15.25 -2.55
N ARG A 114 16.67 14.81 -1.38
CA ARG A 114 17.00 13.41 -1.13
C ARG A 114 15.78 12.48 -1.27
N ALA A 115 14.61 12.88 -0.79
CA ALA A 115 13.40 12.07 -0.91
C ALA A 115 12.93 11.95 -2.37
N LEU A 116 12.97 13.04 -3.15
CA LEU A 116 12.60 13.03 -4.56
C LEU A 116 13.58 12.20 -5.40
N LEU A 117 14.88 12.32 -5.14
CA LEU A 117 15.90 11.51 -5.80
C LEU A 117 15.72 10.01 -5.53
N LEU A 118 15.32 9.62 -4.31
CA LEU A 118 14.98 8.24 -3.98
C LEU A 118 13.77 7.74 -4.79
N ALA A 119 12.77 8.60 -5.01
CA ALA A 119 11.60 8.26 -5.81
C ALA A 119 11.92 8.18 -7.32
N GLU A 120 12.81 9.03 -7.84
CA GLU A 120 13.31 8.97 -9.22
C GLU A 120 14.07 7.68 -9.51
N ASN A 121 14.92 7.26 -8.58
CA ASN A 121 15.71 6.04 -8.72
C ASN A 121 14.96 4.76 -8.30
N TRP A 122 13.68 4.87 -7.96
CA TRP A 122 12.89 3.75 -7.49
C TRP A 122 12.69 2.70 -8.59
N ARG A 123 12.91 1.43 -8.25
CA ARG A 123 12.58 0.28 -9.09
C ARG A 123 11.67 -0.66 -8.31
N ALA A 124 10.53 -1.00 -8.88
CA ALA A 124 9.60 -1.96 -8.28
C ALA A 124 10.29 -3.31 -8.11
N LEU A 125 10.17 -3.92 -6.92
CA LEU A 125 10.83 -5.20 -6.64
C LEU A 125 10.24 -6.33 -7.51
N PRO A 126 11.07 -7.20 -8.11
CA PRO A 126 10.61 -8.31 -8.94
C PRO A 126 9.87 -9.37 -8.10
N SER A 127 9.05 -10.22 -8.73
CA SER A 127 8.43 -11.36 -8.02
C SER A 127 9.53 -12.34 -7.64
N SER A 128 9.89 -12.44 -6.36
CA SER A 128 10.73 -13.54 -5.89
C SER A 128 9.95 -14.83 -6.05
N ARG A 129 10.43 -15.74 -6.91
CA ARG A 129 9.94 -17.13 -7.01
C ARG A 129 10.29 -17.90 -5.75
#